data_AF-A0A958FD49-F1
#
_entry.id   AF-A0A958FD49-F1
#
_cell.length_a   1.000
_cell.length_b   1.000
_cell.length_c   1.000
_cell.angle_alpha   90.00
_cell.angle_beta   90.00
_cell.angle_gamma   90.00
#
_symmetry.space_group_name_H-M   'P 1'
#
loop_
_entity.id
_entity.type
_entity.pdbx_description
1 polymer ?
#
loop_
_entity_poly.entity_id
_entity_poly.type
_entity_poly.pdbx_seq_one_letter_code
_entity_poly.pdbx_strand_id
1 'polypeptide(L)'
;MGSWHPARVALARRPDGIWEKRLYFPPDTELQFKFTLGDWSREALAADSTLPGNHVLTLRNDTTVIYQIDAWRDEHFRQRVHGQITGTVRYHRQLAGEGLKPRDVIVWLPPDYESALQRRYPVLYMHDGQNIIDPQTSAFGQDWRVDEVADSLIRTGEIEPLIVVGIYN
;
A
#
# COMPACT_ATOMS: atom_id res chain seq x y z
N MET A 1 13.22 -10.90 5.11
CA MET A 1 11.82 -11.29 4.80
C MET A 1 11.12 -10.29 3.88
N GLY A 2 11.73 -9.14 3.57
CA GLY A 2 11.14 -8.09 2.74
C GLY A 2 10.79 -8.57 1.33
N SER A 3 9.50 -8.78 1.12
CA SER A 3 8.83 -8.87 -0.18
C SER A 3 7.29 -8.88 0.01
N TRP A 4 6.79 -8.57 1.22
CA TRP A 4 5.37 -8.64 1.59
C TRP A 4 4.64 -9.90 1.08
N HIS A 5 5.32 -11.05 1.13
CA HIS A 5 4.76 -12.32 0.68
C HIS A 5 4.00 -12.98 1.84
N PRO A 6 2.66 -13.14 1.76
CA PRO A 6 1.80 -13.43 2.90
C PRO A 6 2.08 -14.81 3.53
N ALA A 7 2.45 -15.81 2.73
CA ALA A 7 2.79 -17.16 3.20
C ALA A 7 4.27 -17.39 3.54
N ARG A 8 5.14 -16.36 3.47
CA ARG A 8 6.60 -16.60 3.52
C ARG A 8 7.11 -17.03 4.89
N VAL A 9 6.47 -16.58 5.96
CA VAL A 9 6.91 -16.83 7.34
C VAL A 9 5.80 -17.58 8.08
N ALA A 10 5.84 -18.90 8.00
CA ALA A 10 4.88 -19.74 8.71
C ALA A 10 5.20 -19.80 10.22
N LEU A 11 4.17 -19.56 11.04
CA LEU A 11 4.16 -19.83 12.47
C LEU A 11 3.90 -21.32 12.71
N ALA A 12 4.43 -21.85 13.81
CA ALA A 12 4.18 -23.20 14.27
C ALA A 12 3.05 -23.23 15.30
N ARG A 13 2.09 -24.13 15.13
CA ARG A 13 1.02 -24.34 16.11
C ARG A 13 1.52 -25.15 17.30
N ARG A 14 1.26 -24.67 18.49
CA ARG A 14 1.49 -25.38 19.76
C ARG A 14 0.25 -26.17 20.21
N PRO A 15 0.41 -27.15 21.11
CA PRO A 15 -0.70 -27.95 21.65
C PRO A 15 -1.77 -27.13 22.38
N ASP A 16 -1.38 -26.00 22.98
CA ASP A 16 -2.26 -25.05 23.68
C ASP A 16 -3.04 -24.12 22.74
N GLY A 17 -2.88 -24.29 21.42
CA GLY A 17 -3.56 -23.47 20.41
C GLY A 17 -2.85 -22.16 20.08
N ILE A 18 -1.73 -21.85 20.74
CA ILE A 18 -0.90 -20.68 20.42
C ILE A 18 -0.09 -20.96 19.15
N TRP A 19 0.02 -19.95 18.29
CA TRP A 19 0.92 -20.00 17.14
C TRP A 19 2.16 -19.17 17.44
N GLU A 20 3.35 -19.72 17.20
CA GLU A 20 4.60 -19.04 17.53
C GLU A 20 5.66 -19.13 16.43
N LYS A 21 6.57 -18.16 16.44
CA LYS A 21 7.80 -18.18 15.64
C LYS A 21 8.90 -17.44 16.38
N ARG A 22 10.10 -17.99 16.37
CA ARG A 22 11.31 -17.29 16.79
C ARG A 22 12.10 -16.85 15.57
N LEU A 23 12.45 -15.57 15.54
CA LEU A 23 13.21 -14.93 14.48
C LEU A 23 14.36 -14.14 15.13
N TYR A 24 15.45 -13.94 14.38
CA TYR A 24 16.63 -13.24 14.87
C TYR A 24 16.96 -12.10 13.91
N PHE A 25 17.26 -10.94 14.49
CA PHE A 25 17.60 -9.72 13.76
C PHE A 25 18.72 -8.97 14.50
N PRO A 26 19.52 -8.16 13.77
CA PRO A 26 20.46 -7.24 14.41
C PRO A 26 19.74 -6.27 15.39
N PRO A 27 20.42 -5.78 16.44
CA PRO A 27 19.90 -4.70 17.28
C PRO A 27 19.51 -3.48 16.46
N ASP A 28 18.51 -2.75 16.96
CA ASP A 28 17.91 -1.55 16.35
C ASP A 28 17.27 -1.79 14.97
N THR A 29 17.00 -3.05 14.62
CA THR A 29 16.20 -3.37 13.43
C THR A 29 14.75 -2.95 13.66
N GLU A 30 14.21 -2.12 12.77
CA GLU A 30 12.77 -1.90 12.64
C GLU A 30 12.14 -3.01 11.81
N LEU A 31 11.14 -3.66 12.37
CA LEU A 31 10.33 -4.67 11.71
C LEU A 31 8.96 -4.11 11.44
N GLN A 32 8.50 -4.28 10.19
CA GLN A 32 7.11 -4.09 9.82
C GLN A 32 6.52 -5.40 9.33
N PHE A 33 5.36 -5.78 9.85
CA PHE A 33 4.71 -7.04 9.49
C PHE A 33 3.20 -6.99 9.69
N LYS A 34 2.52 -7.96 9.08
CA LYS A 34 1.08 -8.22 9.17
C LYS A 34 0.87 -9.72 9.30
N PHE A 35 -0.28 -10.13 9.84
CA PHE A 35 -0.67 -11.53 9.96
C PHE A 35 -1.67 -11.91 8.87
N THR A 36 -1.48 -13.10 8.29
CA THR A 36 -2.40 -13.66 7.29
C THR A 36 -2.58 -15.15 7.53
N LEU A 37 -3.66 -15.75 7.02
CA LEU A 37 -3.78 -17.19 6.86
C LEU A 37 -3.16 -17.67 5.53
N GLY A 38 -1.97 -17.15 5.20
CA GLY A 38 -1.21 -17.49 4.00
C GLY A 38 -1.55 -16.68 2.74
N ASP A 39 -2.59 -15.84 2.79
CA ASP A 39 -3.03 -15.01 1.66
C ASP A 39 -3.57 -13.65 2.13
N TRP A 40 -3.40 -12.60 1.32
CA TRP A 40 -3.87 -11.25 1.64
C TRP A 40 -5.40 -11.11 1.69
N SER A 41 -6.16 -11.99 1.03
CA SER A 41 -7.61 -12.07 1.22
C SER A 41 -8.01 -12.59 2.60
N ARG A 42 -7.05 -13.15 3.36
CA ARG A 42 -7.21 -13.72 4.70
C ARG A 42 -6.30 -13.01 5.71
N GLU A 43 -6.16 -11.69 5.57
CA GLU A 43 -5.42 -10.85 6.52
C GLU A 43 -6.17 -10.74 7.86
N ALA A 44 -5.42 -10.61 8.95
CA ALA A 44 -5.98 -10.26 10.26
C ALA A 44 -6.66 -8.89 10.23
N LEU A 45 -7.80 -8.78 10.90
CA LEU A 45 -8.52 -7.52 11.09
C LEU A 45 -8.23 -6.94 12.48
N ALA A 46 -8.43 -5.63 12.61
CA ALA A 46 -8.49 -4.97 13.91
C ALA A 46 -9.77 -5.38 14.67
N ALA A 47 -9.82 -5.10 15.97
CA ALA A 47 -10.95 -5.46 16.84
C ALA A 47 -12.30 -4.85 16.40
N ASP A 48 -12.27 -3.75 15.65
CA ASP A 48 -13.45 -3.09 15.06
C ASP A 48 -13.79 -3.61 13.65
N SER A 49 -13.19 -4.74 13.25
CA SER A 49 -13.32 -5.37 11.93
C SER A 49 -12.84 -4.49 10.77
N THR A 50 -11.92 -3.55 11.00
CA THR A 50 -11.25 -2.78 9.94
C THR A 50 -9.90 -3.39 9.56
N LEU A 51 -9.33 -2.97 8.41
CA LEU A 51 -7.97 -3.36 8.05
C LEU A 51 -6.95 -2.58 8.89
N PRO A 52 -6.08 -3.28 9.65
CA PRO A 52 -5.10 -2.60 10.46
C PRO A 52 -3.95 -2.03 9.60
N GLY A 53 -3.28 -1.01 10.13
CA GLY A 53 -1.96 -0.62 9.65
C GLY A 53 -0.91 -1.72 9.92
N ASN A 54 0.31 -1.52 9.43
CA ASN A 54 1.42 -2.44 9.74
C ASN A 54 1.69 -2.45 11.26
N HIS A 55 1.96 -3.63 11.81
CA HIS A 55 2.63 -3.70 13.10
C HIS A 55 4.07 -3.23 12.92
N VAL A 56 4.52 -2.30 13.76
CA VAL A 56 5.89 -1.78 13.75
C VAL A 56 6.54 -2.12 15.08
N LEU A 57 7.74 -2.70 15.03
CA LEU A 57 8.50 -3.08 16.21
C LEU A 57 9.99 -2.79 16.00
N THR A 58 10.58 -1.98 16.88
CA THR A 58 12.04 -1.78 16.91
C THR A 58 12.66 -2.69 17.97
N LEU A 59 13.48 -3.64 17.55
CA LEU A 59 14.12 -4.60 18.44
C LEU A 59 15.39 -4.03 19.07
N ARG A 60 15.39 -3.80 20.38
CA ARG A 60 16.59 -3.35 21.12
C ARG A 60 17.29 -4.45 21.91
N ASN A 61 16.54 -5.49 22.28
CA ASN A 61 16.99 -6.66 23.02
C ASN A 61 16.00 -7.82 22.78
N ASP A 62 16.27 -8.97 23.39
CA ASP A 62 15.41 -10.16 23.31
C ASP A 62 14.00 -9.83 23.79
N THR A 63 13.05 -9.82 22.84
CA THR A 63 11.67 -9.40 23.09
C THR A 63 10.73 -10.52 22.69
N THR A 64 9.74 -10.80 23.54
CA THR A 64 8.57 -11.63 23.20
C THR A 64 7.36 -10.72 23.07
N VAL A 65 6.71 -10.77 21.92
CA VAL A 65 5.46 -10.06 21.63
C VAL A 65 4.34 -11.06 21.46
N ILE A 66 3.16 -10.74 22.00
CA ILE A 66 1.96 -11.57 21.92
C ILE A 66 0.90 -10.74 21.22
N TYR A 67 0.32 -11.30 20.16
CA TYR A 67 -0.79 -10.69 19.41
C TYR A 67 -2.02 -11.57 19.52
N GLN A 68 -3.15 -10.96 19.84
CA GLN A 68 -4.47 -11.59 19.72
C GLN A 68 -5.08 -11.14 18.39
N ILE A 69 -5.52 -12.11 17.59
CA ILE A 69 -6.21 -11.86 16.32
C ILE A 69 -7.69 -12.16 16.54
N ASP A 70 -8.51 -11.13 16.60
CA ASP A 70 -9.93 -11.25 16.92
C ASP A 70 -10.75 -11.74 15.71
N ALA A 71 -10.35 -11.33 14.51
CA ALA A 71 -11.03 -11.69 13.27
C ALA A 71 -10.05 -11.78 12.09
N TRP A 72 -10.47 -12.56 11.09
CA TRP A 72 -9.78 -12.68 9.81
C TRP A 72 -10.69 -12.16 8.71
N ARG A 73 -10.09 -11.56 7.69
CA ARG A 73 -10.78 -11.23 6.44
C ARG A 73 -11.33 -12.50 5.79
N ASP A 74 -12.54 -12.39 5.26
CA ASP A 74 -13.20 -13.44 4.48
C ASP A 74 -13.94 -12.83 3.28
N GLU A 75 -14.73 -13.65 2.57
CA GLU A 75 -15.53 -13.23 1.42
C GLU A 75 -16.64 -12.23 1.75
N HIS A 76 -17.04 -12.13 3.03
CA HIS A 76 -18.06 -11.19 3.51
C HIS A 76 -17.47 -9.85 3.92
N PHE A 77 -16.14 -9.76 4.06
CA PHE A 77 -15.47 -8.51 4.38
C PHE A 77 -15.71 -7.47 3.27
N ARG A 78 -16.44 -6.42 3.64
CA ARG A 78 -16.62 -5.25 2.78
C ARG A 78 -15.69 -4.14 3.23
N GLN A 79 -14.72 -3.86 2.38
CA GLN A 79 -13.80 -2.77 2.59
C GLN A 79 -14.51 -1.43 2.53
N ARG A 80 -14.37 -0.64 3.58
CA ARG A 80 -14.74 0.78 3.54
C ARG A 80 -13.64 1.51 2.77
N VAL A 81 -14.00 2.04 1.60
CA VAL A 81 -13.12 2.89 0.80
C VAL A 81 -13.01 4.22 1.53
N HIS A 82 -11.80 4.60 1.94
CA HIS A 82 -11.52 5.87 2.60
C HIS A 82 -10.54 6.67 1.74
N GLY A 83 -10.90 7.90 1.40
CA GLY A 83 -10.14 8.76 0.49
C GLY A 83 -10.96 9.13 -0.75
N GLN A 84 -10.50 10.15 -1.46
CA GLN A 84 -11.08 10.61 -2.71
C GLN A 84 -9.96 11.12 -3.59
N ILE A 85 -10.05 10.83 -4.89
CA ILE A 85 -9.11 11.38 -5.86
C ILE A 85 -9.20 12.91 -5.85
N THR A 86 -8.09 13.57 -5.58
CA THR A 86 -7.91 15.02 -5.71
C THR A 86 -7.27 15.32 -7.07
N GLY A 87 -7.90 16.18 -7.87
CA GLY A 87 -7.39 16.54 -9.20
C GLY A 87 -7.85 15.59 -10.31
N THR A 88 -7.05 15.51 -11.39
CA THR A 88 -7.43 14.74 -12.60
C THR A 88 -6.57 13.49 -12.73
N VAL A 89 -7.22 12.34 -12.81
CA VAL A 89 -6.56 11.04 -13.04
C VAL A 89 -7.04 10.45 -14.37
N ARG A 90 -6.08 9.94 -15.15
CA ARG A 90 -6.34 9.21 -16.40
C ARG A 90 -5.88 7.77 -16.24
N TYR A 91 -6.76 6.82 -16.55
CA TYR A 91 -6.46 5.38 -16.50
C TYR A 91 -6.21 4.86 -17.92
N HIS A 92 -5.06 4.22 -18.11
CA HIS A 92 -4.66 3.53 -19.32
C HIS A 92 -4.62 2.04 -19.03
N ARG A 93 -5.71 1.34 -19.37
CA ARG A 93 -5.85 -0.09 -19.09
C ARG A 93 -5.15 -0.92 -20.15
N GLN A 94 -4.48 -1.99 -19.73
CA GLN A 94 -3.81 -2.96 -20.61
C GLN A 94 -2.88 -2.30 -21.64
N LEU A 95 -2.14 -1.26 -21.23
CA LEU A 95 -1.17 -0.61 -22.09
C LEU A 95 -0.10 -1.63 -22.48
N ALA A 96 0.02 -1.88 -23.79
CA ALA A 96 0.96 -2.84 -24.35
C ALA A 96 2.08 -2.11 -25.10
N GLY A 97 3.26 -2.72 -25.09
CA GLY A 97 4.44 -2.27 -25.83
C GLY A 97 5.20 -3.47 -26.34
N GLU A 98 6.01 -3.27 -27.39
CA GLU A 98 6.83 -4.33 -27.95
C GLU A 98 7.77 -4.90 -26.88
N GLY A 99 7.75 -6.24 -26.70
CA GLY A 99 8.57 -6.93 -25.70
C GLY A 99 8.10 -6.79 -24.23
N LEU A 100 6.97 -6.13 -23.95
CA LEU A 100 6.44 -5.95 -22.60
C LEU A 100 5.07 -6.64 -22.43
N LYS A 101 4.85 -7.23 -21.25
CA LYS A 101 3.51 -7.70 -20.86
C LYS A 101 2.59 -6.47 -20.69
N PRO A 102 1.32 -6.54 -21.13
CA PRO A 102 0.35 -5.47 -20.90
C PRO A 102 0.20 -5.18 -19.41
N ARG A 103 0.12 -3.89 -19.06
CA ARG A 103 -0.09 -3.44 -17.68
C ARG A 103 -1.02 -2.23 -17.65
N ASP A 104 -1.71 -2.08 -16.55
CA ASP A 104 -2.46 -0.85 -16.30
C ASP A 104 -1.48 0.26 -15.86
N VAL A 105 -1.72 1.47 -16.36
CA VAL A 105 -0.98 2.67 -16.02
C VAL A 105 -1.97 3.75 -15.62
N ILE A 106 -1.68 4.47 -14.54
CA ILE A 106 -2.45 5.64 -14.13
C ILE A 106 -1.60 6.90 -14.23
N VAL A 107 -2.22 8.00 -14.61
CA VAL A 107 -1.57 9.30 -14.77
C VAL A 107 -2.36 10.33 -14.00
N TRP A 108 -1.77 10.86 -12.94
CA TRP A 108 -2.29 12.02 -12.21
C TRP A 108 -1.66 13.31 -12.76
N LEU A 109 -2.51 14.31 -12.96
CA LEU A 109 -2.16 15.58 -13.58
C LEU A 109 -2.24 16.72 -12.56
N PRO A 110 -1.27 17.65 -12.58
CA PRO A 110 -1.27 18.77 -11.66
C PRO A 110 -2.46 19.71 -11.92
N PRO A 111 -2.87 20.52 -10.92
CA PRO A 111 -4.09 21.33 -11.02
C PRO A 111 -4.15 22.31 -12.20
N ASP A 112 -2.99 22.81 -12.67
CA ASP A 112 -2.89 23.78 -13.77
C ASP A 112 -2.76 23.13 -15.16
N TYR A 113 -2.70 21.80 -15.25
CA TYR A 113 -2.36 21.06 -16.49
C TYR A 113 -3.19 21.47 -17.71
N GLU A 114 -4.52 21.51 -17.58
CA GLU A 114 -5.44 21.83 -18.69
C GLU A 114 -5.46 23.33 -19.03
N SER A 115 -4.98 24.20 -18.12
CA SER A 115 -4.98 25.65 -18.32
C SER A 115 -3.64 26.18 -18.86
N ALA A 116 -2.53 25.58 -18.43
CA ALA A 116 -1.18 25.98 -18.80
C ALA A 116 -0.65 25.16 -19.99
N LEU A 117 -1.33 25.26 -21.13
CA LEU A 117 -1.12 24.42 -22.33
C LEU A 117 0.31 24.41 -22.89
N GLN A 118 1.10 25.46 -22.64
CA GLN A 118 2.50 25.57 -23.10
C GLN A 118 3.51 25.11 -22.05
N ARG A 119 3.08 24.88 -20.81
CA ARG A 119 3.95 24.43 -19.73
C ARG A 119 4.41 22.99 -19.99
N ARG A 120 5.60 22.68 -19.53
CA ARG A 120 6.13 21.31 -19.40
C ARG A 120 6.26 21.00 -17.92
N TYR A 121 5.99 19.76 -17.57
CA TYR A 121 5.98 19.29 -16.20
C TYR A 121 7.03 18.18 -16.05
N PRO A 122 7.79 18.15 -14.94
CA PRO A 122 8.53 16.95 -14.57
C PRO A 122 7.57 15.78 -14.36
N VAL A 123 8.09 14.56 -14.54
CA VAL A 123 7.32 13.32 -14.41
C VAL A 123 7.94 12.43 -13.33
N LEU A 124 7.13 12.08 -12.34
CA LEU A 124 7.47 11.10 -11.32
C LEU A 124 6.85 9.74 -11.69
N TYR A 125 7.70 8.74 -11.93
CA TYR A 125 7.25 7.36 -12.15
C TYR A 125 7.25 6.60 -10.82
N MET A 126 6.12 5.99 -10.48
CA MET A 126 5.94 5.19 -9.27
C MET A 126 5.50 3.78 -9.64
N HIS A 127 6.18 2.78 -9.08
CA HIS A 127 5.72 1.40 -9.13
C HIS A 127 4.58 1.16 -8.15
N ASP A 128 3.92 0.01 -8.25
CA ASP A 128 2.76 -0.34 -7.42
C ASP A 128 1.58 0.64 -7.61
N GLY A 129 1.39 1.07 -8.87
CA GLY A 129 0.51 2.17 -9.26
C GLY A 129 -0.96 2.00 -8.85
N GLN A 130 -1.42 0.78 -8.59
CA GLN A 130 -2.78 0.55 -8.09
C GLN A 130 -3.01 1.11 -6.68
N ASN A 131 -1.94 1.31 -5.91
CA ASN A 131 -1.99 1.73 -4.51
C ASN A 131 -1.77 3.24 -4.30
N ILE A 132 -1.41 4.03 -5.32
CA ILE A 132 -0.84 5.36 -5.07
C ILE A 132 -1.86 6.51 -4.99
N ILE A 133 -3.03 6.39 -5.65
CA ILE A 133 -3.98 7.52 -5.83
C ILE A 133 -5.44 7.11 -5.57
N ASP A 134 -5.88 5.98 -6.11
CA ASP A 134 -7.29 5.61 -6.04
C ASP A 134 -7.50 4.53 -4.99
N PRO A 135 -8.18 4.84 -3.86
CA PRO A 135 -8.43 3.85 -2.84
C PRO A 135 -9.29 2.69 -3.38
N GLN A 136 -10.09 2.87 -4.44
CA GLN A 136 -10.84 1.78 -5.08
C GLN A 136 -9.96 0.77 -5.82
N THR A 137 -8.77 1.17 -6.28
CA THR A 137 -7.82 0.25 -6.92
C THR A 137 -6.76 -0.28 -5.96
N SER A 138 -6.62 0.32 -4.78
CA SER A 138 -5.63 -0.07 -3.79
C SER A 138 -5.92 -1.45 -3.16
N ALA A 139 -4.86 -2.18 -2.82
CA ALA A 139 -4.94 -3.52 -2.23
C ALA A 139 -5.68 -3.56 -0.88
N PHE A 140 -5.89 -2.40 -0.25
CA PHE A 140 -6.45 -2.27 1.10
C PHE A 140 -7.49 -1.16 1.25
N GLY A 141 -8.07 -0.67 0.15
CA GLY A 141 -9.12 0.37 0.20
C GLY A 141 -8.61 1.71 0.74
N GLN A 142 -7.29 1.81 0.86
CA GLN A 142 -6.49 2.91 1.34
C GLN A 142 -5.32 3.01 0.37
N ASP A 143 -5.34 4.08 -0.40
CA ASP A 143 -4.23 4.48 -1.24
C ASP A 143 -3.17 5.21 -0.40
N TRP A 144 -2.03 5.49 -1.03
CA TRP A 144 -0.90 6.17 -0.40
C TRP A 144 -1.02 7.70 -0.42
N ARG A 145 -2.16 8.23 -0.90
CA ARG A 145 -2.52 9.65 -0.90
C ARG A 145 -1.53 10.53 -1.64
N VAL A 146 -0.97 10.01 -2.73
CA VAL A 146 0.05 10.73 -3.49
C VAL A 146 -0.56 11.98 -4.11
N ASP A 147 -1.81 11.91 -4.58
CA ASP A 147 -2.54 13.04 -5.14
C ASP A 147 -2.83 14.13 -4.12
N GLU A 148 -3.29 13.82 -2.90
CA GLU A 148 -3.55 14.87 -1.90
C GLU A 148 -2.26 15.53 -1.42
N VAL A 149 -1.19 14.75 -1.24
CA VAL A 149 0.12 15.30 -0.85
C VAL A 149 0.70 16.15 -1.97
N ALA A 150 0.68 15.68 -3.22
CA ALA A 150 1.17 16.44 -4.36
C ALA A 150 0.37 17.73 -4.58
N ASP A 151 -0.97 17.68 -4.56
CA ASP A 151 -1.83 18.87 -4.69
C ASP A 151 -1.53 19.89 -3.58
N SER A 152 -1.41 19.44 -2.33
CA SER A 152 -1.11 20.31 -1.19
C SER A 152 0.26 21.00 -1.33
N LEU A 153 1.31 20.24 -1.65
CA LEU A 153 2.66 20.78 -1.82
C LEU A 153 2.77 21.73 -3.02
N ILE A 154 2.06 21.44 -4.11
CA ILE A 154 1.99 22.33 -5.28
C ILE A 154 1.28 23.64 -4.94
N ARG A 155 0.13 23.58 -4.25
CA ARG A 155 -0.63 24.78 -3.88
C ARG A 155 0.10 25.66 -2.86
N THR A 156 0.90 25.06 -2.01
CA THR A 156 1.74 25.78 -1.03
C THR A 156 3.07 26.27 -1.63
N GLY A 157 3.42 25.84 -2.84
CA GLY A 157 4.65 26.23 -3.52
C GLY A 157 5.91 25.53 -3.00
N GLU A 158 5.76 24.48 -2.19
CA GLU A 158 6.86 23.66 -1.65
C GLU A 158 7.51 22.79 -2.76
N ILE A 159 6.72 22.40 -3.78
CA ILE A 159 7.22 21.71 -4.97
C ILE A 159 6.65 22.34 -6.24
N GLU A 160 7.36 22.18 -7.36
CA GLU A 160 6.80 22.53 -8.66
C GLU A 160 5.69 21.53 -9.08
N PRO A 161 4.64 21.99 -9.79
CA PRO A 161 3.69 21.12 -10.48
C PRO A 161 4.37 19.99 -11.25
N LEU A 162 3.92 18.75 -11.02
CA LEU A 162 4.45 17.55 -11.65
C LEU A 162 3.33 16.61 -12.10
N ILE A 163 3.66 15.71 -13.03
CA ILE A 163 2.82 14.58 -13.42
C ILE A 163 3.28 13.36 -12.63
N VAL A 164 2.34 12.56 -12.11
CA VAL A 164 2.66 11.28 -11.47
C VAL A 164 2.14 10.14 -12.37
N VAL A 165 3.03 9.20 -12.69
CA VAL A 165 2.71 8.01 -13.49
C VAL A 165 2.86 6.76 -12.64
N GLY A 166 1.73 6.14 -12.28
CA GLY A 166 1.68 4.88 -11.54
C GLY A 166 1.67 3.67 -12.47
N ILE A 167 2.62 2.75 -12.30
CA ILE A 167 2.75 1.50 -13.08
C ILE A 167 2.28 0.32 -12.22
N TYR A 168 1.24 -0.39 -12.65
CA TYR A 168 0.69 -1.54 -11.91
C TYR A 168 1.64 -2.75 -11.93
N ASN A 169 1.58 -3.56 -10.87
CA ASN A 169 2.37 -4.80 -10.71
C ASN A 169 2.00 -5.92 -11.69
#